data_AF-A0A354Y7B1-F1
#
_entry.id   AF-A0A354Y7B1-F1
#
_cell.length_a   1.000
_cell.length_b   1.000
_cell.length_c   1.000
_cell.angle_alpha   90.00
_cell.angle_beta   90.00
_cell.angle_gamma   90.00
#
_symmetry.space_group_name_H-M   'P 1'
#
loop_
_entity.id
_entity.type
_entity.pdbx_description
1 polymer ?
#
loop_
_entity_poly.entity_id
_entity_poly.type
_entity_poly.pdbx_seq_one_letter_code
_entity_poly.pdbx_strand_id
1 'polypeptide(L)'
;MARLPENTFQKDADWLDFHPDPSRPRFVPPPGAVDAHCHVFGPGEVFAYAPERKYTPCDAGKERLFALRDFLGFERNVIVQATCHGADNRALVDALR
;
A
#
# COMPACT_ATOMS: atom_id res chain seq x y z
N MET A 1 13.84 17.15 24.06
CA MET A 1 13.79 16.31 22.83
C MET A 1 12.85 15.16 23.12
N ALA A 2 11.64 15.16 22.56
CA ALA A 2 10.75 14.02 22.69
C ALA A 2 11.32 12.86 21.86
N ARG A 3 11.48 11.67 22.47
CA ARG A 3 11.78 10.43 21.75
C ARG A 3 10.71 10.27 20.66
N LEU A 4 11.13 10.15 19.40
CA LEU A 4 10.26 9.58 18.37
C LEU A 4 9.93 8.16 18.82
N PRO A 5 8.66 7.71 18.77
CA PRO A 5 8.33 6.33 19.10
C PRO A 5 9.15 5.40 18.21
N GLU A 6 9.77 4.40 18.82
CA GLU A 6 10.48 3.32 18.11
C GLU A 6 9.48 2.65 17.14
N ASN A 7 9.89 2.47 15.88
CA ASN A 7 9.08 1.96 14.78
C ASN A 7 8.21 0.76 15.24
N THR A 8 6.90 0.98 15.36
CA THR A 8 6.03 0.27 16.32
C THR A 8 5.43 -1.05 15.82
N PHE A 9 5.82 -1.54 14.65
CA PHE A 9 5.29 -2.81 14.14
C PHE A 9 6.39 -3.69 13.56
N GLN A 10 6.25 -4.98 13.84
CA GLN A 10 7.06 -6.03 13.25
C GLN A 10 6.24 -6.69 12.14
N LYS A 11 6.71 -6.58 10.90
CA LYS A 11 6.19 -7.36 9.77
C LYS A 11 6.23 -8.86 10.11
N ASP A 12 5.22 -9.61 9.70
CA ASP A 12 5.20 -11.05 9.97
C ASP A 12 6.39 -11.74 9.27
N ALA A 13 6.99 -12.72 9.94
CA ALA A 13 8.25 -13.33 9.49
C ALA A 13 8.09 -14.08 8.15
N ASP A 14 6.90 -14.60 7.87
CA ASP A 14 6.53 -15.32 6.66
C ASP A 14 5.80 -14.44 5.63
N TRP A 15 5.68 -13.14 5.89
CA TRP A 15 5.11 -12.21 4.91
C TRP A 15 6.02 -12.10 3.68
N LEU A 16 5.46 -12.47 2.53
CA LEU A 16 6.09 -12.30 1.24
C LEU A 16 5.77 -10.91 0.68
N ASP A 17 6.79 -10.07 0.56
CA ASP A 17 6.67 -8.76 -0.07
C ASP A 17 6.32 -8.92 -1.56
N PHE A 18 5.72 -7.89 -2.14
CA PHE A 18 5.56 -7.80 -3.59
C PHE A 18 6.92 -7.84 -4.32
N HIS A 19 6.90 -8.21 -5.59
CA HIS A 19 8.14 -8.30 -6.38
C HIS A 19 8.87 -6.94 -6.39
N PRO A 20 10.16 -6.89 -6.00
CA PRO A 20 10.87 -5.62 -5.82
C PRO A 20 11.16 -4.90 -7.14
N ASP A 21 11.29 -5.67 -8.22
CA ASP A 21 11.61 -5.21 -9.58
C ASP A 21 10.68 -5.86 -10.64
N PRO A 22 9.39 -5.48 -10.70
CA PRO A 22 8.44 -6.11 -11.63
C PRO A 22 8.85 -5.84 -13.09
N SER A 23 8.68 -6.82 -13.97
CA SER A 23 8.95 -6.64 -15.40
C SER A 23 7.94 -5.70 -16.04
N ARG A 24 8.36 -4.90 -17.03
CA ARG A 24 7.45 -4.06 -17.82
C ARG A 24 6.46 -4.95 -18.62
N PRO A 25 5.13 -4.74 -18.50
CA PRO A 25 4.17 -5.51 -19.28
C PRO A 25 4.36 -5.30 -20.79
N ARG A 26 4.15 -6.35 -21.59
CA ARG A 26 4.07 -6.25 -23.06
C ARG A 26 2.74 -5.66 -23.53
N PHE A 27 1.68 -5.88 -22.74
CA PHE A 27 0.37 -5.29 -22.97
C PHE A 27 0.38 -3.83 -22.51
N VAL A 28 -0.17 -2.95 -23.34
CA VAL A 28 -0.34 -1.53 -23.01
C VAL A 28 -1.82 -1.29 -22.72
N PRO A 29 -2.20 -0.90 -21.49
CA PRO A 29 -3.58 -0.55 -21.18
C PRO A 29 -4.08 0.59 -22.06
N PRO A 30 -5.38 0.62 -22.42
CA PRO A 30 -5.95 1.74 -23.16
C PRO A 30 -5.91 3.03 -22.33
N PRO A 31 -5.97 4.21 -22.96
CA PRO A 31 -6.11 5.49 -22.25
C PRO A 31 -7.29 5.46 -21.27
N GLY A 32 -7.10 6.05 -20.10
CA GLY A 32 -8.08 6.05 -19.01
C GLY A 32 -8.22 4.73 -18.24
N ALA A 33 -7.35 3.74 -18.49
CA ALA A 33 -7.41 2.46 -17.78
C ALA A 33 -7.32 2.63 -16.25
N VAL A 34 -8.13 1.82 -15.56
CA VAL A 34 -8.27 1.84 -14.10
C VAL A 34 -7.82 0.49 -13.54
N ASP A 35 -6.83 0.50 -12.66
CA ASP A 35 -6.60 -0.63 -11.76
C ASP A 35 -7.66 -0.57 -10.64
N ALA A 36 -8.69 -1.41 -10.79
CA ALA A 36 -9.88 -1.37 -9.96
C ALA A 36 -9.74 -2.10 -8.61
N HIS A 37 -8.58 -2.66 -8.28
CA HIS A 37 -8.38 -3.35 -7.01
C HIS A 37 -6.91 -3.34 -6.58
N CYS A 38 -6.55 -2.36 -5.75
CA CYS A 38 -5.23 -2.25 -5.16
C CYS A 38 -5.32 -1.81 -3.69
N HIS A 39 -4.20 -1.88 -2.95
CA HIS A 39 -4.14 -1.51 -1.54
C HIS A 39 -2.94 -0.61 -1.27
N VAL A 40 -3.04 0.16 -0.20
CA VAL A 40 -1.87 0.76 0.47
C VAL A 40 -1.72 0.13 1.85
N PHE A 41 -0.47 -0.06 2.28
CA PHE A 41 -0.14 -0.52 3.61
C PHE A 41 0.73 0.53 4.29
N GLY A 42 0.26 1.08 5.40
CA GLY A 42 1.03 2.04 6.17
C GLY A 42 1.35 3.34 5.41
N PRO A 43 2.45 4.03 5.75
CA PRO A 43 3.51 3.55 6.65
C PRO A 43 3.03 3.40 8.10
N GLY A 44 3.37 2.30 8.77
CA GLY A 44 2.84 1.97 10.09
C GLY A 44 3.19 2.98 11.20
N GLU A 45 4.25 3.77 11.02
CA GLU A 45 4.61 4.88 11.92
C GLU A 45 3.63 6.06 11.85
N VAL A 46 2.93 6.22 10.71
CA VAL A 46 1.96 7.30 10.48
C VAL A 46 0.52 6.77 10.57
N PHE A 47 0.30 5.60 9.98
CA PHE A 47 -0.98 4.90 9.92
C PHE A 47 -0.82 3.52 10.56
N ALA A 48 -0.97 3.47 11.89
CA ALA A 48 -0.83 2.22 12.64
C ALA A 48 -1.70 1.09 12.06
N TYR A 49 -1.17 -0.12 12.04
CA TYR A 49 -1.94 -1.30 11.71
C TYR A 49 -2.91 -1.66 12.84
N ALA A 50 -4.05 -2.25 12.47
CA ALA A 50 -5.09 -2.62 13.42
C ALA A 50 -4.60 -3.67 14.43
N PRO A 51 -4.96 -3.57 15.72
CA PRO A 51 -4.65 -4.61 16.71
C PRO A 51 -5.25 -5.98 16.34
N GLU A 52 -6.42 -6.01 15.72
CA GLU A 52 -7.17 -7.22 15.32
C GLU A 52 -6.77 -7.79 13.95
N ARG A 53 -5.75 -7.22 13.30
CA ARG A 53 -5.28 -7.70 11.99
C ARG A 53 -4.88 -9.17 12.03
N LYS A 54 -5.09 -9.86 10.91
CA LYS A 54 -4.67 -11.27 10.74
C LYS A 54 -3.25 -11.41 10.20
N TYR A 55 -2.69 -10.32 9.69
CA TYR A 55 -1.34 -10.27 9.15
C TYR A 55 -0.75 -8.87 9.33
N THR A 56 0.56 -8.78 9.45
CA THR A 56 1.33 -7.53 9.44
C THR A 56 2.20 -7.48 8.17
N PRO A 57 1.85 -6.64 7.17
CA PRO A 57 2.58 -6.57 5.92
C PRO A 57 3.84 -5.70 6.01
N CYS A 58 4.62 -5.64 4.93
CA CYS A 58 5.55 -4.54 4.72
C CYS A 58 4.81 -3.22 4.52
N ASP A 59 5.47 -2.10 4.79
CA ASP A 59 4.99 -0.80 4.35
C ASP A 59 4.99 -0.70 2.82
N ALA A 60 3.88 -0.19 2.28
CA ALA A 60 3.57 -0.06 0.87
C ALA A 60 2.65 1.15 0.67
N GLY A 61 3.18 2.35 0.94
CA GLY A 61 2.43 3.60 0.87
C GLY A 61 2.06 4.03 -0.55
N LYS A 62 1.32 5.14 -0.64
CA LYS A 62 0.76 5.68 -1.89
C LYS A 62 1.82 6.01 -2.94
N GLU A 63 3.00 6.48 -2.55
CA GLU A 63 4.08 6.83 -3.47
C GLU A 63 4.55 5.60 -4.24
N ARG A 64 4.65 4.45 -3.56
CA ARG A 64 5.03 3.18 -4.19
C ARG A 64 3.91 2.67 -5.10
N LEU A 65 2.64 2.80 -4.68
CA LEU A 65 1.49 2.44 -5.50
C LEU A 65 1.43 3.26 -6.80
N PHE A 66 1.60 4.58 -6.72
CA PHE A 66 1.56 5.45 -7.91
C PHE A 66 2.71 5.21 -8.86
N ALA A 67 3.93 4.99 -8.32
CA ALA A 67 5.06 4.59 -9.15
C ALA A 67 4.78 3.26 -9.88
N LEU A 68 4.13 2.29 -9.22
CA LEU A 68 3.73 1.03 -9.84
C LEU A 68 2.64 1.24 -10.89
N ARG A 69 1.60 2.05 -10.60
CA ARG A 69 0.54 2.41 -11.54
C ARG A 69 1.14 2.95 -12.85
N ASP A 70 2.02 3.94 -12.73
CA ASP A 70 2.66 4.60 -13.87
C ASP A 70 3.58 3.63 -14.63
N PHE A 71 4.30 2.76 -13.91
CA PHE A 71 5.14 1.72 -14.50
C PHE A 71 4.33 0.71 -15.34
N LEU A 72 3.17 0.29 -14.83
CA LEU A 72 2.27 -0.66 -15.48
C LEU A 72 1.43 -0.03 -16.60
N GLY A 73 1.40 1.31 -16.70
CA GLY A 73 0.67 2.03 -17.75
C GLY A 73 -0.81 2.27 -17.45
N PHE A 74 -1.23 2.23 -16.19
CA PHE A 74 -2.57 2.65 -15.77
C PHE A 74 -2.61 4.16 -15.52
N GLU A 75 -3.78 4.77 -15.64
CA GLU A 75 -3.96 6.20 -15.34
C GLU A 75 -4.65 6.44 -14.00
N ARG A 76 -5.38 5.45 -13.47
CA ARG A 76 -6.18 5.58 -12.25
C ARG A 76 -6.13 4.32 -11.41
N ASN A 77 -6.43 4.47 -10.13
CA ASN A 77 -6.61 3.37 -9.19
C ASN A 77 -7.98 3.47 -8.51
N VAL A 78 -8.56 2.33 -8.16
CA VAL A 78 -9.52 2.21 -7.05
C VAL A 78 -8.76 1.55 -5.90
N ILE A 79 -8.52 2.33 -4.85
CA ILE A 79 -7.80 1.89 -3.65
C ILE A 79 -8.82 1.28 -2.69
N VAL A 80 -8.62 0.01 -2.36
CA VAL A 80 -9.49 -0.79 -1.50
C VAL A 80 -8.88 -0.85 -0.10
N GLN A 81 -9.70 -0.70 0.92
CA GLN A 81 -9.25 -0.74 2.31
C GLN A 81 -8.60 -2.09 2.61
N ALA A 82 -7.35 -2.04 3.08
CA ALA A 82 -6.64 -3.24 3.50
C ALA A 82 -7.10 -3.67 4.90
N THR A 83 -7.39 -4.96 5.06
CA THR A 83 -7.85 -5.50 6.35
C THR A 83 -6.81 -5.38 7.47
N CYS A 84 -5.52 -5.22 7.14
CA CYS A 84 -4.47 -4.92 8.13
C CYS A 84 -4.64 -3.56 8.81
N HIS A 85 -5.43 -2.64 8.25
CA HIS A 85 -5.81 -1.37 8.88
C HIS A 85 -7.21 -1.41 9.53
N GLY A 86 -7.91 -2.55 9.49
CA GLY A 86 -9.23 -2.70 10.09
C GLY A 86 -10.22 -1.63 9.61
N ALA A 87 -10.94 -1.01 10.54
CA ALA A 87 -11.88 0.08 10.25
C ALA A 87 -11.22 1.47 10.12
N ASP A 88 -9.92 1.60 10.37
CA ASP A 88 -9.20 2.86 10.22
C ASP A 88 -8.79 3.07 8.77
N ASN A 89 -9.52 3.94 8.07
CA ASN A 89 -9.31 4.20 6.64
C ASN A 89 -8.31 5.34 6.39
N ARG A 90 -7.59 5.85 7.39
CA ARG A 90 -6.73 7.03 7.21
C ARG A 90 -5.62 6.83 6.17
N ALA A 91 -4.98 5.67 6.11
CA ALA A 91 -3.99 5.36 5.08
C ALA A 91 -4.60 5.41 3.67
N LEU A 92 -5.76 4.78 3.48
CA LEU A 92 -6.50 4.81 2.22
C LEU A 92 -6.92 6.23 1.85
N VAL A 93 -7.53 6.97 2.77
CA VAL A 93 -8.03 8.33 2.53
C VAL A 93 -6.88 9.29 2.19
N ASP A 94 -5.72 9.12 2.82
CA ASP A 94 -4.53 9.90 2.48
C ASP A 94 -4.02 9.60 1.06
N ALA A 95 -4.17 8.35 0.59
CA ALA A 95 -3.86 7.96 -0.78
C ALA A 95 -4.87 8.46 -1.83
N LEU A 96 -6.04 8.96 -1.43
CA LEU A 96 -7.03 9.57 -2.34
C LEU A 96 -6.81 11.08 -2.57
N ARG A 97 -5.85 11.69 -1.85
CA ARG A 97 -5.52 13.11 -1.93
C ARG A 97 -4.36 13.35 -2.89
#